data_AF-A0A9D1MEJ9-F1
#
_entry.id   AF-A0A9D1MEJ9-F1
#
_cell.length_a   1.000
_cell.length_b   1.000
_cell.length_c   1.000
_cell.angle_alpha   90.00
_cell.angle_beta   90.00
_cell.angle_gamma   90.00
#
_symmetry.space_group_name_H-M   'P 1'
#
loop_
_entity.id
_entity.type
_entity.pdbx_description
1 polymer ?
#
loop_
_entity_poly.entity_id
_entity_poly.type
_entity_poly.pdbx_seq_one_letter_code
_entity_poly.pdbx_strand_id
1 'polypeptide(L)' 'MEKHDGSGCGKECETLLKLAQAEELAAKKAGIYSRILTDTALSEDMEALALRHEQRKETLEKLSGGSR' A
#
# COMPACT_ATOMS: atom_id res chain seq x y z
N MET A 1 -1.34 15.11 -36.45
CA MET A 1 -0.39 14.96 -35.32
C MET A 1 -1.20 15.22 -34.07
N GLU A 2 -1.88 14.17 -33.60
CA GLU A 2 -2.76 14.27 -32.43
C GLU A 2 -1.87 14.44 -31.19
N LYS A 3 -2.09 15.56 -30.48
CA LYS A 3 -1.44 15.80 -29.20
C LYS A 3 -2.14 14.91 -28.17
N HIS A 4 -1.47 13.84 -27.77
CA HIS A 4 -1.90 13.05 -26.63
C HIS A 4 -1.83 13.93 -25.38
N ASP A 5 -2.99 14.19 -24.79
CA ASP A 5 -3.15 14.95 -23.56
C ASP A 5 -2.33 14.33 -22.43
N GLY A 6 -1.23 14.97 -22.07
CA GLY A 6 -0.39 14.64 -20.90
C GLY A 6 -1.05 14.99 -19.56
N SER A 7 -2.38 14.90 -19.44
CA SER A 7 -3.14 15.28 -18.24
C SER A 7 -3.70 14.10 -17.45
N GLY A 8 -3.54 12.86 -17.93
CA GLY A 8 -4.13 11.66 -17.32
C GLY A 8 -3.39 11.12 -16.08
N CYS A 9 -2.05 11.12 -16.07
CA CYS A 9 -1.31 10.58 -14.91
C CYS A 9 -1.49 11.42 -13.66
N GLY A 10 -1.59 12.75 -13.72
CA GLY A 10 -1.55 13.59 -12.50
C GLY A 10 -2.53 13.16 -11.40
N LYS A 11 -3.80 12.92 -11.74
CA LYS A 11 -4.83 12.52 -10.77
C LYS A 11 -4.77 11.04 -10.41
N GLU A 12 -4.53 10.17 -11.39
CA GLU A 12 -4.42 8.72 -11.16
C GLU A 12 -3.19 8.39 -10.30
N CYS A 13 -2.05 8.99 -10.62
CA CYS A 13 -0.81 8.90 -9.88
C CYS A 13 -0.98 9.45 -8.44
N GLU A 14 -1.72 10.56 -8.24
CA GLU A 14 -2.08 11.05 -6.90
C GLU A 14 -2.97 10.06 -6.13
N THR A 15 -3.98 9.46 -6.77
CA THR A 15 -4.82 8.42 -6.16
C THR A 15 -4.00 7.19 -5.76
N LEU A 16 -3.09 6.74 -6.61
CA LEU A 16 -2.20 5.60 -6.32
C LEU A 16 -1.30 5.88 -5.12
N LEU A 17 -0.75 7.09 -5.00
CA LEU A 17 0.03 7.50 -3.82
C LEU A 17 -0.80 7.53 -2.54
N LYS A 18 -2.04 8.03 -2.59
CA LYS A 18 -2.95 8.01 -1.43
C LYS A 18 -3.28 6.58 -0.99
N LEU A 19 -3.48 5.67 -1.95
CA LEU A 19 -3.67 4.26 -1.65
C LEU A 19 -2.41 3.64 -1.03
N ALA A 20 -1.21 3.96 -1.53
CA ALA A 20 0.04 3.48 -0.95
C ALA A 20 0.21 3.94 0.51
N GLN A 21 -0.14 5.19 0.82
CA GLN A 21 -0.15 5.71 2.19
C GLN A 21 -1.16 4.97 3.09
N ALA A 22 -2.33 4.62 2.56
CA ALA A 22 -3.32 3.84 3.28
C ALA A 22 -2.82 2.41 3.57
N GLU A 23 -2.17 1.77 2.60
CA GLU A 23 -1.52 0.46 2.78
C GLU A 23 -0.40 0.54 3.84
N GLU A 24 0.40 1.61 3.86
CA GLU A 24 1.42 1.82 4.90
C GLU A 24 0.82 1.88 6.31
N LEU A 25 -0.27 2.64 6.48
CA LEU A 25 -0.96 2.75 7.76
C LEU A 25 -1.55 1.40 8.19
N ALA A 26 -2.14 0.66 7.24
CA ALA A 26 -2.71 -0.65 7.48
C ALA A 26 -1.65 -1.68 7.88
N ALA A 27 -0.48 -1.68 7.22
CA ALA A 27 0.67 -2.53 7.57
C ALA A 27 1.12 -2.27 9.02
N LYS A 28 1.32 -1.00 9.39
CA LYS A 28 1.71 -0.61 10.76
C LYS A 28 0.68 -1.06 11.78
N LYS A 29 -0.61 -0.84 11.51
CA LYS A 29 -1.70 -1.25 12.40
C LYS A 29 -1.73 -2.77 12.59
N ALA A 30 -1.57 -3.52 11.50
CA ALA A 30 -1.55 -4.97 11.53
C ALA A 30 -0.34 -5.51 12.32
N GLY A 31 0.84 -4.94 12.11
CA GLY A 31 2.05 -5.32 12.86
C GLY A 31 2.02 -4.94 14.35
N ILE A 32 1.26 -3.91 14.74
CA ILE A 32 1.00 -3.64 16.16
C ILE A 32 0.08 -4.74 16.73
N TYR A 33 -1.00 -5.08 16.03
CA TYR A 33 -1.93 -6.10 16.49
C TYR A 33 -1.31 -7.48 16.59
N SER A 34 -0.43 -7.88 15.66
CA SER A 34 0.28 -9.16 15.79
C SER A 34 1.08 -9.26 17.09
N ARG A 35 1.56 -8.14 17.65
CA ARG A 35 2.37 -8.13 18.88
C ARG A 35 1.56 -8.07 20.18
N ILE A 36 0.34 -7.54 20.15
CA ILE A 36 -0.47 -7.31 21.36
C ILE A 36 -1.59 -8.33 21.53
N LEU A 37 -1.95 -9.07 20.49
CA LEU A 37 -2.99 -10.08 20.56
C LEU A 37 -2.51 -11.30 21.32
N THR A 38 -3.38 -11.81 22.20
CA THR A 38 -3.11 -13.02 23.01
C THR A 38 -3.48 -14.30 22.28
N ASP A 39 -4.37 -14.21 21.28
CA ASP A 39 -4.69 -15.32 20.40
C ASP A 39 -3.56 -15.49 19.38
N THR A 40 -2.88 -16.63 19.43
CA THR A 40 -1.74 -16.94 18.58
C THR A 40 -2.13 -17.01 17.10
N ALA A 41 -3.24 -17.64 16.76
CA ALA A 41 -3.66 -17.77 15.37
C ALA A 41 -3.99 -16.39 14.77
N LEU A 42 -4.70 -15.55 15.55
CA LEU A 42 -5.00 -14.19 15.11
C LEU A 42 -3.73 -13.33 15.02
N SER A 43 -2.78 -13.50 15.94
CA SER A 43 -1.48 -12.81 15.90
C SER A 43 -0.71 -13.11 14.61
N GLU A 44 -0.61 -14.39 14.24
CA GLU A 44 0.04 -14.85 12.99
C GLU A 44 -0.70 -14.32 11.75
N ASP A 45 -2.03 -14.34 11.75
CA ASP A 45 -2.84 -13.78 10.67
C ASP A 45 -2.59 -12.27 10.49
N MET A 46 -2.45 -11.53 11.59
CA MET A 46 -2.15 -10.09 11.56
C MET A 46 -0.72 -9.82 11.04
N GLU A 47 0.25 -10.66 11.37
CA GLU A 47 1.60 -10.57 10.81
C GLU A 47 1.60 -10.81 9.29
N ALA A 48 0.93 -11.87 8.83
CA ALA A 48 0.76 -12.14 7.41
C ALA A 48 -0.01 -11.02 6.68
N LEU A 49 -1.00 -10.41 7.36
CA LEU A 49 -1.73 -9.27 6.82
C LEU A 49 -0.84 -8.03 6.69
N ALA A 50 0.03 -7.75 7.66
CA ALA A 50 0.99 -6.65 7.60
C ALA A 50 1.91 -6.78 6.37
N LEU A 51 2.48 -7.97 6.15
CA LEU A 51 3.34 -8.25 5.00
C LEU A 51 2.61 -8.01 3.66
N ARG A 52 1.34 -8.44 3.55
CA ARG A 52 0.54 -8.22 2.34
C ARG A 52 0.25 -6.74 2.08
N HIS A 53 0.06 -5.93 3.13
CA HIS A 53 -0.09 -4.48 2.99
C HIS A 53 1.21 -3.82 2.49
N GLU A 54 2.37 -4.25 3.00
CA GLU A 54 3.68 -3.75 2.51
C GLU A 54 3.89 -4.07 1.02
N GLN A 55 3.59 -5.30 0.60
CA GLN A 55 3.68 -5.71 -0.81
C GLN A 55 2.75 -4.88 -1.72
N ARG A 56 1.52 -4.60 -1.26
CA ARG A 56 0.57 -3.74 -2.00
C ARG A 56 1.05 -2.30 -2.06
N LYS A 57 1.58 -1.74 -0.96
CA LYS A 57 2.20 -0.41 -0.93
C LYS A 57 3.27 -0.29 -2.02
N GLU A 58 4.24 -1.21 -2.04
CA GLU A 58 5.31 -1.17 -3.03
C GLU A 58 4.78 -1.24 -4.46
N THR A 59 3.74 -2.04 -4.69
CA THR A 59 3.10 -2.17 -6.00
C THR A 59 2.45 -0.86 -6.42
N LEU A 60 1.73 -0.20 -5.51
CA LEU A 60 1.08 1.09 -5.76
C LEU A 60 2.10 2.21 -6.02
N GLU A 61 3.22 2.23 -5.27
CA GLU A 61 4.30 3.20 -5.48
C GLU A 61 4.94 3.02 -6.87
N LYS A 62 5.21 1.78 -7.28
CA LYS A 62 5.71 1.47 -8.64
C LYS A 62 4.72 1.91 -9.72
N LEU A 63 3.42 1.69 -9.52
CA LEU A 63 2.38 2.12 -10.47
C LEU A 63 2.22 3.64 -10.53
N SER A 64 2.48 4.36 -9.43
CA SER A 64 2.38 5.82 -9.36
C SER A 64 3.51 6.57 -10.08
N GLY A 65 4.46 5.85 -10.71
CA GLY A 65 5.63 6.43 -11.37
C GLY A 65 6.86 6.52 -10.47
N GLY A 66 6.89 5.80 -9.35
CA GLY A 66 8.09 5.58 -8.57
C GLY A 66 9.12 4.79 -9.37
N SER A 67 9.98 5.49 -10.13
CA SER A 67 11.21 4.90 -10.65
C SER A 67 12.10 4.50 -9.48
N ARG A 68 12.64 3.28 -9.61
CA ARG A 68 13.55 2.60 -8.68
C ARG A 68 14.77 3.44 -8.33
#